data_AF-A0A0M1LCE9-F1
#
_entry.id   AF-A0A0M1LCE9-F1
#
_cell.length_a   1.000
_cell.length_b   1.000
_cell.length_c   1.000
_cell.angle_alpha   90.00
_cell.angle_beta   90.00
_cell.angle_gamma   90.00
#
_symmetry.space_group_name_H-M   'P 1'
#
loop_
_entity.id
_entity.type
_entity.pdbx_description
1 polymer ?
#
loop_
_entity_poly.entity_id
_entity_poly.type
_entity_poly.pdbx_seq_one_letter_code
_entity_poly.pdbx_strand_id
1 'polypeptide(L)'
;MKIIINEQINQSKYDIPKILPNNLNLIKMNFGISTSDIANALGLNKNFVGNVVNEKANFSGLSVIKFIKHFNIPFNLIYSINKEVSLMENIHSYNICIFQIDKNYPINSEEKINGHILEMCDFLLPQNTNIIKFIKKIENNCIEYTDKDKSENYRANLIKYHEFIQNLTYDYDNYNYFCMAYEIVRDDIPVKKHIDLQKNIDIDLIRYLQSKNFLDYKFKLVTLSNKKLLYNEEDNSYILPENYSFLINNEIITSNKIEKCNCTINKNTISFTAVVEKINLINNLRFIREYKNYSKEYMAEKLHLSEETYNAIEKGYQKMSAQTMWKIELEFGVLLDSVINIEEYYKKYCID
;
A
#
# COMPACT_ATOMS: atom_id res chain seq x y z
N MET A 1 -2.88 27.28 -32.01
CA MET A 1 -2.80 26.54 -30.74
C MET A 1 -2.17 27.45 -29.70
N LYS A 2 -2.73 27.52 -28.49
CA LYS A 2 -2.25 28.35 -27.38
C LYS A 2 -2.30 27.54 -26.09
N ILE A 3 -1.32 27.74 -25.20
CA ILE A 3 -1.41 27.24 -23.83
C ILE A 3 -2.16 28.25 -22.99
N ILE A 4 -3.20 27.77 -22.31
CA ILE A 4 -4.02 28.60 -21.43
C ILE A 4 -3.77 28.32 -19.96
N ILE A 5 -3.29 27.12 -19.62
CA ILE A 5 -2.99 26.71 -18.25
C ILE A 5 -1.74 25.82 -18.29
N ASN A 6 -0.85 26.00 -17.33
CA ASN A 6 0.26 25.11 -17.05
C ASN A 6 0.54 25.12 -15.55
N GLU A 7 0.04 24.12 -14.83
CA GLU A 7 0.02 24.13 -13.37
C GLU A 7 0.41 22.77 -12.78
N GLN A 8 1.01 22.83 -11.60
CA GLN A 8 1.28 21.67 -10.77
C GLN A 8 0.01 21.27 -10.02
N ILE A 9 -0.45 20.02 -10.23
CA ILE A 9 -1.66 19.49 -9.59
C ILE A 9 -1.38 18.62 -8.38
N ASN A 10 -0.18 18.05 -8.30
CA ASN A 10 0.23 17.22 -7.16
C ASN A 10 1.76 17.22 -7.01
N GLN A 11 2.22 16.84 -5.82
CA GLN A 11 3.62 16.57 -5.55
C GLN A 11 3.75 15.35 -4.65
N SER A 12 4.58 14.40 -5.08
CA SER A 12 4.98 13.27 -4.26
C SER A 12 6.45 13.41 -3.90
N LYS A 13 6.75 13.25 -2.62
CA LYS A 13 8.10 13.31 -2.09
C LYS A 13 8.51 11.91 -1.65
N TYR A 14 9.44 11.30 -2.38
CA TYR A 14 10.00 10.00 -2.06
C TYR A 14 11.16 10.22 -1.10
N ASP A 15 10.87 10.10 0.19
CA ASP A 15 11.81 10.35 1.28
C ASP A 15 12.25 9.08 2.02
N ILE A 16 12.18 7.95 1.32
CA ILE A 16 12.77 6.71 1.79
C ILE A 16 14.26 6.70 1.42
N PRO A 17 15.17 6.57 2.40
CA PRO A 17 16.59 6.44 2.11
C PRO A 17 16.88 5.27 1.16
N LYS A 18 17.69 5.50 0.12
CA LYS A 18 18.18 4.41 -0.74
C LYS A 18 18.96 3.37 0.07
N ILE A 19 19.79 3.83 1.02
CA ILE A 19 20.38 3.00 2.06
C ILE A 19 19.79 3.42 3.40
N LEU A 20 19.14 2.49 4.09
CA LEU A 20 18.52 2.74 5.38
C LEU A 20 19.60 2.95 6.44
N PRO A 21 19.59 4.10 7.14
CA PRO A 21 20.48 4.31 8.26
C PRO A 21 20.13 3.33 9.38
N ASN A 22 21.13 2.83 10.09
CA ASN A 22 20.90 1.76 11.06
C ASN A 22 21.83 1.82 12.27
N ASN A 23 21.43 1.10 13.32
CA ASN A 23 22.16 0.98 14.58
C ASN A 23 22.94 -0.34 14.69
N LEU A 24 23.16 -1.08 13.60
CA LEU A 24 23.73 -2.42 13.67
C LEU A 24 25.13 -2.42 14.31
N ASN A 25 25.94 -1.37 14.11
CA ASN A 25 27.23 -1.29 14.78
C ASN A 25 27.09 -1.14 16.31
N LEU A 26 26.15 -0.32 16.77
CA LEU A 26 25.84 -0.17 18.21
C LEU A 26 25.28 -1.47 18.79
N ILE A 27 24.37 -2.13 18.07
CA ILE A 27 23.82 -3.43 18.46
C ILE A 27 24.94 -4.46 18.62
N LYS A 28 25.85 -4.57 17.65
CA LYS A 28 27.00 -5.48 17.73
C LYS A 28 27.84 -5.25 18.97
N MET A 29 28.14 -3.98 19.28
CA MET A 29 28.96 -3.62 20.44
C MET A 29 28.24 -3.90 21.76
N ASN A 30 26.97 -3.53 21.88
CA ASN A 30 26.22 -3.61 23.14
C ASN A 30 25.75 -5.04 23.46
N PHE A 31 25.44 -5.84 22.44
CA PHE A 31 24.97 -7.21 22.60
C PHE A 31 26.07 -8.26 22.40
N GLY A 32 27.31 -7.84 22.10
CA GLY A 32 28.42 -8.77 21.85
C GLY A 32 28.25 -9.64 20.61
N ILE A 33 27.45 -9.17 19.63
CA ILE A 33 27.15 -9.92 18.40
C ILE A 33 28.20 -9.54 17.34
N SER A 34 28.92 -10.52 16.79
CA SER A 34 29.88 -10.26 15.72
C SER A 34 29.22 -10.21 14.34
N THR A 35 29.90 -9.64 13.34
CA THR A 35 29.47 -9.72 11.94
C THR A 35 29.34 -11.16 11.46
N SER A 36 30.19 -12.07 11.98
CA SER A 36 30.12 -13.50 11.65
C SER A 36 28.85 -14.13 12.21
N ASP A 37 28.45 -13.78 13.43
CA ASP A 37 27.23 -14.32 14.05
C ASP A 37 25.99 -13.92 13.27
N ILE A 38 25.90 -12.64 12.87
CA ILE A 38 24.82 -12.15 12.01
C ILE A 38 24.83 -12.87 10.66
N ALA A 39 26.00 -13.00 10.03
CA ALA A 39 26.12 -13.68 8.74
C ALA A 39 25.62 -15.13 8.80
N ASN A 40 26.05 -15.87 9.83
CA ASN A 40 25.64 -17.26 10.05
C ASN A 40 24.13 -17.37 10.34
N ALA A 41 23.60 -16.53 11.23
CA ALA A 41 22.19 -16.53 11.61
C ALA A 41 21.25 -16.23 10.43
N LEU A 42 21.68 -15.33 9.52
CA LEU A 42 20.87 -14.91 8.37
C LEU A 42 21.11 -15.75 7.11
N GLY A 43 22.15 -16.58 7.10
CA GLY A 43 22.59 -17.31 5.90
C GLY A 43 23.17 -16.38 4.82
N LEU A 44 23.93 -15.36 5.23
CA LEU A 44 24.47 -14.31 4.34
C LEU A 44 26.00 -14.34 4.31
N ASN A 45 26.56 -13.75 3.26
CA ASN A 45 28.01 -13.54 3.20
C ASN A 45 28.46 -12.49 4.24
N LYS A 46 29.53 -12.78 4.99
CA LYS A 46 30.07 -11.87 6.02
C LYS A 46 30.44 -10.48 5.49
N ASN A 47 31.00 -10.39 4.27
CA ASN A 47 31.35 -9.10 3.67
C ASN A 47 30.09 -8.28 3.35
N PHE A 48 29.02 -8.94 2.91
CA PHE A 48 27.73 -8.27 2.69
C PHE A 48 27.16 -7.72 4.01
N VAL A 49 27.16 -8.52 5.08
CA VAL A 49 26.75 -8.02 6.41
C VAL A 49 27.62 -6.84 6.85
N GLY A 50 28.94 -6.91 6.61
CA GLY A 50 29.86 -5.80 6.84
C GLY A 50 29.47 -4.54 6.05
N ASN A 51 29.03 -4.67 4.81
CA ASN A 51 28.54 -3.53 4.02
C ASN A 51 27.25 -2.95 4.61
N VAL A 52 26.31 -3.78 5.09
CA VAL A 52 25.07 -3.28 5.71
C VAL A 52 25.35 -2.55 7.02
N VAL A 53 26.21 -3.12 7.89
CA VAL A 53 26.62 -2.49 9.16
C VAL A 53 27.27 -1.11 8.95
N ASN A 54 27.99 -0.95 7.84
CA ASN A 54 28.66 0.30 7.47
C ASN A 54 27.81 1.18 6.54
N GLU A 55 26.50 0.94 6.44
CA GLU A 55 25.56 1.75 5.64
C GLU A 55 25.94 1.87 4.16
N LYS A 56 26.46 0.78 3.57
CA LYS A 56 26.78 0.66 2.12
C LYS A 56 25.79 -0.23 1.36
N ALA A 57 24.93 -0.96 2.07
CA ALA A 57 23.92 -1.85 1.52
C ALA A 57 22.74 -1.94 2.52
N ASN A 58 21.59 -2.43 2.06
CA ASN A 58 20.45 -2.73 2.92
C ASN A 58 20.33 -4.24 3.15
N PHE A 59 19.87 -4.62 4.34
CA PHE A 59 19.22 -5.92 4.48
C PHE A 59 17.95 -5.98 3.63
N SER A 60 17.69 -7.14 3.02
CA SER A 60 16.37 -7.42 2.46
C SER A 60 15.34 -7.52 3.58
N GLY A 61 14.05 -7.35 3.26
CA GLY A 61 12.99 -7.52 4.26
C GLY A 61 13.03 -8.89 4.95
N LEU A 62 13.39 -9.95 4.21
CA LEU A 62 13.59 -11.28 4.80
C LEU A 62 14.75 -11.34 5.79
N SER A 63 15.88 -10.70 5.45
CA SER A 63 17.05 -10.65 6.33
C SER A 63 16.71 -9.91 7.63
N VAL A 64 15.89 -8.86 7.54
CA VAL A 64 15.39 -8.15 8.72
C VAL A 64 14.52 -9.05 9.60
N ILE A 65 13.55 -9.77 9.02
CA ILE A 65 12.69 -10.69 9.78
C ILE A 65 13.51 -11.81 10.43
N LYS A 66 14.46 -12.39 9.69
CA LYS A 66 15.40 -13.40 10.23
C LYS A 66 16.22 -12.82 11.40
N PHE A 67 16.67 -11.57 11.29
CA PHE A 67 17.43 -10.89 12.36
C PHE A 67 16.57 -10.70 13.61
N ILE A 68 15.37 -10.12 13.47
CA ILE A 68 14.44 -9.90 14.58
C ILE A 68 14.15 -11.22 15.30
N LYS A 69 13.80 -12.27 14.55
CA LYS A 69 13.49 -13.58 15.11
C LYS A 69 14.66 -14.21 15.84
N HIS A 70 15.86 -14.17 15.25
CA HIS A 70 17.02 -14.88 15.80
C HIS A 70 17.62 -14.17 17.01
N PHE A 71 17.76 -12.84 16.95
CA PHE A 71 18.40 -12.06 18.00
C PHE A 71 17.41 -11.46 19.01
N ASN A 72 16.11 -11.54 18.75
CA ASN A 72 15.05 -10.91 19.55
C ASN A 72 15.26 -9.40 19.73
N ILE A 73 15.70 -8.73 18.65
CA ILE A 73 15.92 -7.29 18.60
C ILE A 73 14.88 -6.69 17.65
N PRO A 74 13.95 -5.84 18.14
CA PRO A 74 12.86 -5.32 17.33
C PRO A 74 13.34 -4.32 16.27
N PHE A 75 12.53 -4.16 15.22
CA PHE A 75 12.85 -3.37 14.03
C PHE A 75 13.27 -1.92 14.34
N ASN A 76 12.54 -1.26 15.22
CA ASN A 76 12.79 0.11 15.65
C ASN A 76 14.18 0.28 16.30
N LEU A 77 14.70 -0.72 17.02
CA LEU A 77 16.07 -0.65 17.55
C LEU A 77 17.12 -0.75 16.45
N ILE A 78 16.81 -1.45 15.36
CA ILE A 78 17.70 -1.59 14.21
C ILE A 78 17.74 -0.29 13.40
N TYR A 79 16.59 0.38 13.17
CA TYR A 79 16.48 1.46 12.19
C TYR A 79 16.06 2.84 12.72
N SER A 80 15.67 2.98 13.99
CA SER A 80 15.47 4.29 14.64
C SER A 80 16.80 4.81 15.18
N ILE A 81 17.54 5.53 14.34
CA ILE A 81 18.90 6.00 14.64
C ILE A 81 18.96 7.24 15.55
N ASN A 82 17.83 7.95 15.71
CA ASN A 82 17.67 9.14 16.55
C ASN A 82 18.76 10.20 16.35
N LYS A 83 19.16 10.41 15.09
CA LYS A 83 20.18 11.38 14.69
C LYS A 83 19.86 11.99 13.33
N GLU A 84 20.51 13.11 13.04
CA GLU A 84 20.48 13.70 11.70
C GLU A 84 21.31 12.85 10.73
N VAL A 85 20.72 12.54 9.58
CA VAL A 85 21.38 11.87 8.46
C VAL A 85 21.19 12.65 7.18
N SER A 86 22.18 12.54 6.29
CA SER A 86 22.08 13.05 4.93
C SER A 86 21.40 11.99 4.06
N LEU A 87 20.28 12.37 3.47
CA LEU A 87 19.47 11.51 2.62
C LEU A 87 19.36 12.12 1.23
N MET A 88 19.17 11.27 0.24
CA MET A 88 18.81 11.68 -1.12
C MET A 88 17.31 11.48 -1.25
N GLU A 89 16.59 12.54 -1.59
CA GLU A 89 15.16 12.51 -1.82
C GLU A 89 14.86 12.76 -3.29
N ASN A 90 13.83 12.10 -3.78
CA ASN A 90 13.30 12.36 -5.12
C ASN A 90 11.97 13.08 -4.98
N ILE A 91 11.81 14.19 -5.70
CA ILE A 91 10.56 14.94 -5.74
C ILE A 91 9.95 14.76 -7.13
N HIS A 92 8.75 14.20 -7.14
CA HIS A 92 7.95 13.99 -8.34
C HIS A 92 6.83 15.02 -8.33
N SER A 93 6.85 15.93 -9.29
CA SER A 93 5.81 16.95 -9.45
C SER A 93 4.92 16.55 -10.61
N TYR A 94 3.63 16.42 -10.36
CA TYR A 94 2.64 16.06 -11.38
C TYR A 94 1.97 17.35 -11.85
N ASN A 95 2.01 17.59 -13.16
CA ASN A 95 1.59 18.83 -13.77
C ASN A 95 0.63 18.58 -14.91
N ILE A 96 -0.23 19.57 -15.17
CA ILE A 96 -1.15 19.57 -16.29
C ILE A 96 -0.97 20.84 -17.12
N CYS A 97 -0.95 20.67 -18.44
CA CYS A 97 -0.95 21.76 -19.39
C CYS A 97 -2.21 21.66 -20.25
N ILE A 98 -2.94 22.77 -20.42
CA ILE A 98 -4.15 22.83 -21.25
C ILE A 98 -3.90 23.68 -22.48
N PHE A 99 -4.18 23.08 -23.62
CA PHE A 99 -4.05 23.66 -24.95
C PHE A 99 -5.44 24.02 -25.47
N GLN A 100 -5.59 25.27 -25.90
CA GLN A 100 -6.73 25.78 -26.63
C GLN A 100 -6.38 25.83 -28.12
N ILE A 101 -7.25 25.25 -28.95
CA ILE A 101 -7.07 25.10 -30.39
C ILE A 101 -8.30 25.66 -31.08
N ASP A 102 -8.13 26.65 -31.96
CA ASP A 102 -9.22 27.19 -32.78
C ASP A 102 -9.85 26.07 -33.62
N LYS A 103 -11.18 26.03 -33.75
CA LYS A 103 -11.83 25.02 -34.61
C LYS A 103 -11.42 25.13 -36.09
N ASN A 104 -10.98 26.30 -36.53
CA ASN A 104 -10.43 26.54 -37.86
C ASN A 104 -8.94 26.20 -37.96
N TYR A 105 -8.34 25.62 -36.93
CA TYR A 105 -6.94 25.20 -36.97
C TYR A 105 -6.73 24.19 -38.11
N PRO A 106 -5.68 24.35 -38.95
CA PRO A 106 -5.51 23.61 -40.21
C PRO A 106 -5.29 22.10 -40.03
N ILE A 107 -5.21 21.62 -38.79
CA ILE A 107 -5.03 20.23 -38.44
C ILE A 107 -6.25 19.80 -37.63
N ASN A 108 -6.96 18.81 -38.15
CA ASN A 108 -8.22 18.32 -37.59
C ASN A 108 -8.15 16.86 -37.10
N SER A 109 -7.02 16.15 -37.29
CA SER A 109 -6.84 14.83 -36.70
C SER A 109 -6.17 14.94 -35.33
N GLU A 110 -6.75 14.25 -34.34
CA GLU A 110 -6.25 14.19 -32.98
C GLU A 110 -4.79 13.72 -32.90
N GLU A 111 -4.41 12.73 -33.72
CA GLU A 111 -3.03 12.23 -33.77
C GLU A 111 -2.01 13.31 -34.15
N LYS A 112 -2.35 14.17 -35.13
CA LYS A 112 -1.47 15.27 -35.55
C LYS A 112 -1.44 16.40 -34.53
N ILE A 113 -2.57 16.67 -33.88
CA ILE A 113 -2.63 17.63 -32.76
C ILE A 113 -1.74 17.16 -31.62
N ASN A 114 -1.80 15.87 -31.25
CA ASN A 114 -0.95 15.29 -30.22
C ASN A 114 0.54 15.41 -30.60
N GLY A 115 0.89 15.16 -31.86
CA GLY A 115 2.24 15.40 -32.39
C GLY A 115 2.71 16.84 -32.21
N HIS A 116 1.88 17.81 -32.58
CA HIS A 116 2.18 19.24 -32.39
C HIS A 116 2.31 19.63 -30.91
N ILE A 117 1.47 19.07 -30.04
CA ILE A 117 1.58 19.28 -28.59
C ILE A 117 2.94 18.77 -28.10
N LEU A 118 3.34 17.56 -28.49
CA LEU A 118 4.65 16.99 -28.12
C LEU A 118 5.80 17.88 -28.57
N GLU A 119 5.79 18.34 -29.83
CA GLU A 119 6.81 19.26 -30.35
C GLU A 119 6.87 20.56 -29.57
N MET A 120 5.72 21.15 -29.21
CA MET A 120 5.69 22.36 -28.38
C MET A 120 6.29 22.12 -26.99
N CYS A 121 6.11 20.93 -26.42
CA CYS A 121 6.58 20.59 -25.09
C CYS A 121 8.11 20.50 -24.98
N ASP A 122 8.79 20.07 -26.04
CA ASP A 122 10.26 20.05 -26.09
C ASP A 122 10.88 21.45 -25.89
N PHE A 123 10.12 22.51 -26.21
CA PHE A 123 10.50 23.90 -25.98
C PHE A 123 10.07 24.46 -24.62
N LEU A 124 9.01 23.91 -24.02
CA LEU A 124 8.37 24.46 -22.82
C LEU A 124 8.84 23.83 -21.52
N LEU A 125 9.24 22.57 -21.58
CA LEU A 125 9.59 21.80 -20.39
C LEU A 125 11.11 21.79 -20.19
N PRO A 126 11.62 21.97 -18.95
CA PRO A 126 13.06 22.00 -18.69
C PRO A 126 13.72 20.70 -19.14
N GLN A 127 14.71 20.79 -20.03
CA GLN A 127 15.25 19.59 -20.67
C GLN A 127 15.85 18.61 -19.65
N ASN A 128 15.46 17.34 -19.77
CA ASN A 128 16.00 16.13 -19.10
C ASN A 128 15.28 15.56 -17.86
N THR A 129 14.14 16.11 -17.41
CA THR A 129 13.45 15.59 -16.20
C THR A 129 11.98 15.27 -16.37
N ASN A 130 11.43 15.39 -17.58
CA ASN A 130 9.98 15.35 -17.79
C ASN A 130 9.53 14.03 -18.41
N ILE A 131 8.55 13.39 -17.78
CA ILE A 131 7.91 12.18 -18.28
C ILE A 131 6.48 12.54 -18.67
N ILE A 132 6.19 12.53 -19.96
CA ILE A 132 4.82 12.73 -20.46
C ILE A 132 4.00 11.51 -20.06
N LYS A 133 2.88 11.74 -19.38
CA LYS A 133 1.99 10.69 -18.88
C LYS A 133 0.91 10.37 -19.89
N PHE A 134 0.22 11.40 -20.38
CA PHE A 134 -0.80 11.27 -21.42
C PHE A 134 -1.10 12.61 -22.06
N ILE A 135 -1.68 12.56 -23.26
CA ILE A 135 -2.34 13.68 -23.93
C ILE A 135 -3.78 13.23 -24.22
N LYS A 136 -4.76 14.06 -23.86
CA LYS A 136 -6.19 13.75 -24.05
C LYS A 136 -6.97 14.96 -24.52
N LYS A 137 -7.91 14.73 -25.41
CA LYS A 137 -8.96 15.71 -25.69
C LYS A 137 -9.86 15.90 -24.46
N ILE A 138 -10.22 17.14 -24.19
CA ILE A 138 -11.18 17.49 -23.13
C ILE A 138 -12.55 17.66 -23.79
N GLU A 139 -13.53 16.89 -23.37
CA GLU A 139 -14.91 16.95 -23.85
C GLU A 139 -15.86 17.06 -22.67
N ASN A 140 -16.79 18.02 -22.71
CA ASN A 140 -17.76 18.25 -21.64
C ASN A 140 -17.12 18.32 -20.24
N ASN A 141 -16.02 19.07 -20.13
CA ASN A 141 -15.24 19.23 -18.90
C ASN A 141 -14.67 17.91 -18.35
N CYS A 142 -14.58 16.87 -19.16
CA CYS A 142 -14.12 15.54 -18.78
C CYS A 142 -12.99 15.07 -19.68
N ILE A 143 -12.24 14.09 -19.19
CA ILE A 143 -11.25 13.32 -19.95
C ILE A 143 -11.45 11.84 -19.73
N GLU A 144 -11.25 11.06 -20.77
CA GLU A 144 -11.36 9.60 -20.73
C GLU A 144 -9.98 8.95 -20.67
N TYR A 145 -9.82 8.03 -19.71
CA TYR A 145 -8.58 7.28 -19.51
C TYR A 145 -8.68 5.90 -20.15
N THR A 146 -7.70 5.59 -21.00
CA THR A 146 -7.47 4.24 -21.52
C THR A 146 -6.94 3.33 -20.42
N ASP A 147 -6.96 2.02 -20.66
CA ASP A 147 -6.41 1.06 -19.70
C ASP A 147 -4.90 1.21 -19.52
N LYS A 148 -4.20 1.69 -20.57
CA LYS A 148 -2.78 2.07 -20.48
C LYS A 148 -2.57 3.25 -19.54
N ASP A 149 -3.41 4.29 -19.64
CA ASP A 149 -3.31 5.45 -18.74
C ASP A 149 -3.50 5.02 -17.28
N LYS A 150 -4.45 4.12 -17.03
CA LYS A 150 -4.73 3.58 -15.69
C LYS A 150 -3.61 2.71 -15.15
N SER A 151 -2.90 1.96 -16.00
CA SER A 151 -1.80 1.10 -15.57
C SER A 151 -0.48 1.84 -15.36
N GLU A 152 -0.25 2.93 -16.10
CA GLU A 152 1.00 3.70 -16.05
C GLU A 152 0.96 4.87 -15.05
N ASN A 153 -0.21 5.18 -14.47
CA ASN A 153 -0.39 6.31 -13.56
C ASN A 153 -1.08 5.90 -12.26
N TYR A 154 -0.68 6.53 -11.17
CA TYR A 154 -1.40 6.41 -9.90
C TYR A 154 -2.84 6.91 -10.05
N ARG A 155 -3.82 6.07 -9.68
CA ARG A 155 -5.25 6.40 -9.71
C ARG A 155 -5.56 7.73 -9.03
N ALA A 156 -4.93 8.02 -7.89
CA ALA A 156 -5.10 9.28 -7.17
C ALA A 156 -4.71 10.51 -8.02
N ASN A 157 -3.65 10.41 -8.82
CA ASN A 157 -3.26 11.49 -9.74
C ASN A 157 -4.28 11.64 -10.88
N LEU A 158 -4.79 10.54 -11.43
CA LEU A 158 -5.84 10.57 -12.46
C LEU A 158 -7.12 11.26 -11.96
N ILE A 159 -7.50 11.02 -10.70
CA ILE A 159 -8.63 11.71 -10.07
C ILE A 159 -8.35 13.21 -9.98
N LYS A 160 -7.17 13.61 -9.47
CA LYS A 160 -6.78 15.04 -9.36
C LYS A 160 -6.76 15.76 -10.72
N TYR A 161 -6.25 15.11 -11.78
CA TYR A 161 -6.30 15.68 -13.14
C TYR A 161 -7.74 15.90 -13.60
N HIS A 162 -8.62 14.93 -13.34
CA HIS A 162 -10.03 15.01 -13.73
C HIS A 162 -10.77 16.11 -12.96
N GLU A 163 -10.61 16.17 -11.64
CA GLU A 163 -11.17 17.22 -10.78
C GLU A 163 -10.69 18.61 -11.20
N PHE A 164 -9.40 18.75 -11.53
CA PHE A 164 -8.84 20.01 -12.03
C PHE A 164 -9.53 20.46 -13.31
N ILE A 165 -9.69 19.55 -14.28
CA ILE A 165 -10.34 19.83 -15.58
C ILE A 165 -11.81 20.17 -15.41
N GLN A 166 -12.53 19.46 -14.54
CA GLN A 166 -13.95 19.68 -14.30
C GLN A 166 -14.26 21.08 -13.79
N ASN A 167 -13.36 21.65 -12.98
CA ASN A 167 -13.52 22.95 -12.35
C ASN A 167 -13.21 24.14 -13.27
N LEU A 168 -12.84 23.90 -14.53
CA LEU A 168 -12.53 24.96 -15.50
C LEU A 168 -13.72 25.27 -16.40
N THR A 169 -13.72 26.48 -16.98
CA THR A 169 -14.73 26.90 -17.96
C THR A 169 -14.13 26.87 -19.36
N TYR A 170 -14.84 26.26 -20.31
CA TYR A 170 -14.40 26.10 -21.69
C TYR A 170 -15.43 26.70 -22.66
N ASP A 171 -14.93 27.37 -23.69
CA ASP A 171 -15.72 27.77 -24.85
C ASP A 171 -15.57 26.71 -25.95
N TYR A 172 -16.44 25.70 -25.90
CA TYR A 172 -16.49 24.62 -26.89
C TYR A 172 -17.11 25.04 -28.22
N ASP A 173 -17.71 26.24 -28.32
CA ASP A 173 -18.28 26.72 -29.58
C ASP A 173 -17.18 27.13 -30.54
N ASN A 174 -16.14 27.79 -30.03
CA ASN A 174 -15.06 28.32 -30.85
C ASN A 174 -13.77 27.47 -30.83
N TYR A 175 -13.57 26.66 -29.78
CA TYR A 175 -12.31 25.97 -29.56
C TYR A 175 -12.45 24.48 -29.24
N ASN A 176 -11.41 23.73 -29.59
CA ASN A 176 -11.12 22.41 -29.06
C ASN A 176 -10.06 22.53 -27.95
N TYR A 177 -10.17 21.69 -26.93
CA TYR A 177 -9.25 21.69 -25.80
C TYR A 177 -8.60 20.32 -25.65
N PHE A 178 -7.31 20.34 -25.34
CA PHE A 178 -6.51 19.16 -25.04
C PHE A 178 -5.76 19.40 -23.74
N CYS A 179 -5.67 18.39 -22.90
CA CYS A 179 -4.76 18.39 -21.76
C CYS A 179 -3.56 17.49 -22.06
N MET A 180 -2.41 17.88 -21.52
CA MET A 180 -1.26 17.01 -21.37
C MET A 180 -0.91 16.93 -19.90
N ALA A 181 -0.83 15.71 -19.38
CA ALA A 181 -0.26 15.44 -18.07
C ALA A 181 1.22 15.08 -18.21
N TYR A 182 2.05 15.64 -17.35
CA TYR A 182 3.48 15.36 -17.32
C TYR A 182 4.03 15.40 -15.90
N GLU A 183 5.07 14.60 -15.66
CA GLU A 183 5.76 14.51 -14.38
C GLU A 183 7.14 15.15 -14.51
N ILE A 184 7.50 16.02 -13.57
CA ILE A 184 8.86 16.53 -13.41
C ILE A 184 9.51 15.76 -12.27
N VAL A 185 10.56 15.01 -12.58
CA VAL A 185 11.33 14.24 -11.59
C VAL A 185 12.58 15.03 -11.21
N ARG A 186 12.70 15.40 -9.95
CA ARG A 186 13.92 15.95 -9.37
C ARG A 186 14.53 14.90 -8.48
N ASP A 187 15.51 14.19 -9.02
CA ASP A 187 16.22 13.13 -8.31
C ASP A 187 17.38 13.68 -7.48
N ASP A 188 17.78 12.87 -6.50
CA ASP A 188 19.05 13.02 -5.80
C ASP A 188 19.20 14.37 -5.08
N ILE A 189 18.10 14.90 -4.53
CA ILE A 189 18.11 16.13 -3.75
C ILE A 189 18.71 15.82 -2.37
N PRO A 190 19.89 16.36 -2.02
CA PRO A 190 20.49 16.12 -0.73
C PRO A 190 19.73 16.90 0.34
N VAL A 191 19.21 16.18 1.33
CA VAL A 191 18.57 16.79 2.51
C VAL A 191 19.18 16.25 3.79
N LYS A 192 19.11 17.06 4.83
CA LYS A 192 19.41 16.62 6.19
C LYS A 192 18.11 16.44 6.95
N LYS A 193 17.90 15.25 7.49
CA LYS A 193 16.72 14.92 8.29
C LYS A 193 17.11 14.18 9.55
N HIS A 194 16.48 14.55 10.65
CA HIS A 194 16.51 13.75 11.86
C HIS A 194 15.60 12.53 11.68
N ILE A 195 16.18 11.33 11.74
CA ILE A 195 15.43 10.07 11.61
C ILE A 195 15.19 9.48 13.00
N ASP A 196 13.94 9.58 13.42
CA ASP A 196 13.40 8.97 14.62
C ASP A 196 12.04 8.36 14.24
N LEU A 197 11.99 7.03 14.16
CA LEU A 197 10.78 6.28 13.79
C LEU A 197 9.71 6.35 14.88
N GLN A 198 10.08 6.73 16.10
CA GLN A 198 9.18 6.81 17.25
C GLN A 198 8.67 8.24 17.47
N LYS A 199 9.15 9.23 16.72
CA LYS A 199 8.75 10.63 16.86
C LYS A 199 7.24 10.84 16.77
N ASN A 200 6.57 10.09 15.89
CA ASN A 200 5.14 10.19 15.63
C ASN A 200 4.37 8.98 16.18
N ILE A 201 4.86 8.33 17.25
CA ILE A 201 4.27 7.10 17.76
C ILE A 201 2.77 7.30 18.12
N ASP A 202 1.92 6.41 17.60
CA ASP A 202 0.49 6.38 17.83
C ASP A 202 0.16 5.22 18.77
N ILE A 203 0.14 5.54 20.07
CA ILE A 203 -0.05 4.55 21.14
C ILE A 203 -1.44 3.90 21.04
N ASP A 204 -2.47 4.64 20.65
CA ASP A 204 -3.83 4.12 20.58
C ASP A 204 -4.00 3.16 19.39
N LEU A 205 -3.41 3.50 18.24
CA LEU A 205 -3.33 2.57 17.12
C LEU A 205 -2.54 1.32 17.48
N ILE A 206 -1.39 1.43 18.15
CA ILE A 206 -0.59 0.27 18.57
C ILE A 206 -1.40 -0.64 19.51
N ARG A 207 -2.07 -0.08 20.52
CA ARG A 207 -2.94 -0.86 21.43
C ARG A 207 -4.07 -1.54 20.67
N TYR A 208 -4.69 -0.82 19.73
CA TYR A 208 -5.69 -1.39 18.85
C TYR A 208 -5.14 -2.56 18.05
N LEU A 209 -3.98 -2.43 17.42
CA LEU A 209 -3.34 -3.51 16.65
C LEU A 209 -2.96 -4.70 17.53
N GLN A 210 -2.44 -4.47 18.74
CA GLN A 210 -2.13 -5.53 19.70
C GLN A 210 -3.38 -6.27 20.19
N SER A 211 -4.53 -5.59 20.23
CA SER A 211 -5.83 -6.24 20.51
C SER A 211 -6.34 -7.09 19.34
N LYS A 212 -5.82 -6.89 18.13
CA LYS A 212 -6.12 -7.72 16.97
C LYS A 212 -5.18 -8.93 16.94
N ASN A 213 -5.75 -10.10 17.17
CA ASN A 213 -5.05 -11.35 16.86
C ASN A 213 -4.74 -11.37 15.36
N PHE A 214 -3.56 -11.87 14.97
CA PHE A 214 -3.15 -12.11 13.58
C PHE A 214 -3.97 -13.27 12.98
N LEU A 215 -5.28 -13.10 12.93
CA LEU A 215 -6.22 -14.15 12.67
C LEU A 215 -7.43 -13.62 11.89
N ASP A 216 -7.81 -14.39 10.88
CA ASP A 216 -9.01 -14.18 10.08
C ASP A 216 -9.72 -15.52 9.86
N TYR A 217 -10.95 -15.46 9.39
CA TYR A 217 -11.78 -16.63 9.16
C TYR A 217 -12.43 -16.57 7.79
N LYS A 218 -12.36 -17.67 7.07
CA LYS A 218 -13.14 -17.84 5.85
C LYS A 218 -14.49 -18.40 6.21
N PHE A 219 -15.52 -17.74 5.70
CA PHE A 219 -16.90 -18.12 5.93
C PHE A 219 -17.55 -18.65 4.66
N LYS A 220 -18.50 -19.56 4.83
CA LYS A 220 -19.35 -20.08 3.76
C LYS A 220 -20.80 -19.99 4.20
N LEU A 221 -21.64 -19.42 3.34
CA LEU A 221 -23.09 -19.52 3.49
C LEU A 221 -23.51 -20.96 3.19
N VAL A 222 -24.13 -21.62 4.16
CA VAL A 222 -24.71 -22.94 4.04
C VAL A 222 -26.22 -22.78 4.01
N THR A 223 -26.87 -23.40 3.03
CA THR A 223 -28.33 -23.39 2.88
C THR A 223 -28.84 -24.83 2.86
N LEU A 224 -29.72 -25.15 3.80
CA LEU A 224 -30.33 -26.48 3.95
C LEU A 224 -31.85 -26.40 3.81
N SER A 225 -32.46 -27.50 3.39
CA SER A 225 -33.92 -27.63 3.38
C SER A 225 -34.45 -27.74 4.81
N ASN A 226 -35.35 -26.86 5.22
CA ASN A 226 -35.91 -26.86 6.57
C ASN A 226 -36.80 -28.09 6.84
N LYS A 227 -37.36 -28.71 5.79
CA LYS A 227 -38.27 -29.87 5.89
C LYS A 227 -37.62 -31.12 6.51
N LYS A 228 -36.29 -31.17 6.54
CA LYS A 228 -35.51 -32.32 7.01
C LYS A 228 -34.80 -32.07 8.35
N LEU A 229 -34.93 -30.88 8.92
CA LEU A 229 -34.22 -30.50 10.13
C LEU A 229 -35.15 -30.62 11.33
N LEU A 230 -34.65 -31.24 12.40
CA LEU A 230 -35.36 -31.31 13.67
C LEU A 230 -35.18 -29.97 14.39
N TYR A 231 -36.27 -29.41 14.90
CA TYR A 231 -36.27 -28.19 15.70
C TYR A 231 -36.50 -28.55 17.17
N ASN A 232 -35.63 -28.07 18.05
CA ASN A 232 -35.76 -28.19 19.50
C ASN A 232 -36.39 -26.91 20.06
N GLU A 233 -37.60 -27.02 20.63
CA GLU A 233 -38.31 -25.89 21.23
C GLU A 233 -37.69 -25.44 22.56
N GLU A 234 -37.10 -26.35 23.34
CA GLU A 234 -36.51 -26.04 24.65
C GLU A 234 -35.25 -25.17 24.50
N ASP A 235 -34.42 -25.48 23.50
CA ASP A 235 -33.16 -24.79 23.22
C ASP A 235 -33.28 -23.75 22.11
N ASN A 236 -34.47 -23.55 21.53
CA ASN A 236 -34.73 -22.67 20.36
C ASN A 236 -33.70 -22.85 19.22
N SER A 237 -33.39 -24.11 18.87
CA SER A 237 -32.29 -24.45 17.96
C SER A 237 -32.68 -25.52 16.93
N TYR A 238 -31.96 -25.55 15.80
CA TYR A 238 -32.08 -26.58 14.77
C TYR A 238 -30.96 -27.59 14.89
N ILE A 239 -31.29 -28.87 14.71
CA ILE A 239 -30.33 -29.97 14.57
C ILE A 239 -29.97 -30.11 13.08
N LEU A 240 -28.70 -29.91 12.80
CA LEU A 240 -28.06 -29.97 11.50
C LEU A 240 -27.66 -31.41 11.15
N PRO A 241 -27.56 -31.76 9.86
CA PRO A 241 -27.25 -33.13 9.41
C PRO A 241 -25.81 -33.56 9.72
N GLU A 242 -24.92 -32.60 9.97
CA GLU A 242 -23.51 -32.81 10.28
C GLU A 242 -23.03 -31.68 11.20
N ASN A 243 -21.79 -31.80 11.68
CA ASN A 243 -21.15 -30.75 12.47
C ASN A 243 -20.69 -29.62 11.56
N TYR A 244 -20.98 -28.38 11.97
CA TYR A 244 -20.44 -27.17 11.36
C TYR A 244 -19.67 -26.38 12.42
N SER A 245 -18.72 -25.57 11.97
CA SER A 245 -17.98 -24.66 12.85
C SER A 245 -18.60 -23.28 12.77
N PHE A 246 -18.87 -22.66 13.92
CA PHE A 246 -19.48 -21.35 14.05
C PHE A 246 -18.55 -20.42 14.80
N LEU A 247 -18.53 -19.13 14.42
CA LEU A 247 -17.86 -18.10 15.21
C LEU A 247 -18.90 -17.48 16.14
N ILE A 248 -18.86 -17.82 17.43
CA ILE A 248 -19.77 -17.31 18.46
C ILE A 248 -18.91 -16.65 19.52
N ASN A 249 -19.14 -15.37 19.82
CA ASN A 249 -18.39 -14.60 20.81
C ASN A 249 -16.85 -14.69 20.64
N ASN A 250 -16.36 -14.63 19.38
CA ASN A 250 -14.95 -14.81 18.99
C ASN A 250 -14.36 -16.21 19.23
N GLU A 251 -15.16 -17.21 19.58
CA GLU A 251 -14.72 -18.59 19.70
C GLU A 251 -15.29 -19.45 18.57
N ILE A 252 -14.48 -20.40 18.09
CA ILE A 252 -14.97 -21.41 17.15
C ILE A 252 -15.62 -22.53 17.95
N ILE A 253 -16.92 -22.70 17.74
CA ILE A 253 -17.69 -23.82 18.30
C ILE A 253 -18.05 -24.76 17.17
N THR A 254 -17.63 -26.02 17.27
CA THR A 254 -18.05 -27.07 16.34
C THR A 254 -19.25 -27.79 16.93
N SER A 255 -20.38 -27.72 16.23
CA SER A 255 -21.65 -28.27 16.70
C SER A 255 -22.54 -28.68 15.53
N ASN A 256 -23.41 -29.67 15.76
CA ASN A 256 -24.54 -29.98 14.88
C ASN A 256 -25.81 -29.24 15.31
N LYS A 257 -25.74 -28.33 16.29
CA LYS A 257 -26.86 -27.47 16.70
C LYS A 257 -26.56 -26.03 16.34
N ILE A 258 -27.57 -25.33 15.84
CA ILE A 258 -27.52 -23.88 15.62
C ILE A 258 -28.77 -23.21 16.18
N GLU A 259 -28.56 -22.17 16.99
CA GLU A 259 -29.65 -21.36 17.51
C GLU A 259 -30.40 -20.64 16.38
N LYS A 260 -31.72 -20.52 16.55
CA LYS A 260 -32.60 -19.88 15.57
C LYS A 260 -32.18 -18.45 15.22
N CYS A 261 -31.65 -17.70 16.19
CA CYS A 261 -31.18 -16.32 16.01
C CYS A 261 -29.95 -16.21 15.09
N ASN A 262 -29.16 -17.28 14.95
CA ASN A 262 -27.97 -17.33 14.10
C ASN A 262 -28.29 -17.81 12.67
N CYS A 263 -29.57 -17.93 12.33
CA CYS A 263 -30.05 -18.44 11.06
C CYS A 263 -30.95 -17.43 10.35
N THR A 264 -30.92 -17.43 9.02
CA THR A 264 -31.96 -16.82 8.18
C THR A 264 -32.94 -17.91 7.73
N ILE A 265 -34.22 -17.76 8.07
CA ILE A 265 -35.26 -18.76 7.77
C ILE A 265 -36.15 -18.25 6.64
N ASN A 266 -36.21 -19.02 5.56
CA ASN A 266 -37.16 -18.85 4.47
C ASN A 266 -38.17 -20.01 4.47
N LYS A 267 -39.23 -19.89 3.65
CA LYS A 267 -40.37 -20.84 3.64
C LYS A 267 -39.97 -22.32 3.62
N ASN A 268 -38.94 -22.68 2.86
CA ASN A 268 -38.46 -24.07 2.72
C ASN A 268 -36.98 -24.27 3.08
N THR A 269 -36.28 -23.23 3.52
CA THR A 269 -34.83 -23.30 3.74
C THR A 269 -34.40 -22.57 4.99
N ILE A 270 -33.32 -23.06 5.58
CA ILE A 270 -32.55 -22.36 6.59
C ILE A 270 -31.18 -22.06 6.00
N SER A 271 -30.67 -20.84 6.24
CA SER A 271 -29.32 -20.47 5.84
C SER A 271 -28.55 -19.93 7.03
N PHE A 272 -27.27 -20.29 7.12
CA PHE A 272 -26.38 -19.85 8.18
C PHE A 272 -24.94 -19.76 7.67
N THR A 273 -24.12 -19.03 8.41
CA THR A 273 -22.71 -18.81 8.08
C THR A 273 -21.85 -19.78 8.88
N ALA A 274 -21.13 -20.66 8.18
CA ALA A 274 -20.17 -21.57 8.78
C ALA A 274 -18.74 -21.08 8.56
N VAL A 275 -17.89 -21.22 9.56
CA VAL A 275 -16.44 -21.08 9.45
C VAL A 275 -15.92 -22.32 8.71
N VAL A 276 -15.27 -22.11 7.58
CA VAL A 276 -14.67 -23.19 6.78
C VAL A 276 -13.17 -23.26 6.92
N GLU A 277 -12.53 -22.15 7.29
CA GLU A 277 -11.07 -22.08 7.41
C GLU A 277 -10.69 -21.01 8.43
N LYS A 278 -9.71 -21.35 9.28
CA LYS A 278 -9.01 -20.40 10.15
C LYS A 278 -7.72 -19.98 9.44
N ILE A 279 -7.54 -18.69 9.23
CA ILE A 279 -6.41 -18.12 8.47
C ILE A 279 -5.52 -17.35 9.44
N ASN A 280 -4.26 -17.74 9.54
CA ASN A 280 -3.26 -16.92 10.24
C ASN A 280 -2.84 -15.77 9.32
N LEU A 281 -3.08 -14.54 9.77
CA LEU A 281 -2.70 -13.35 9.04
C LEU A 281 -1.19 -13.14 9.12
N ILE A 282 -0.60 -12.77 7.99
CA ILE A 282 0.82 -12.42 7.90
C ILE A 282 1.06 -11.00 8.43
N ASN A 283 0.09 -10.11 8.27
CA ASN A 283 0.17 -8.73 8.75
C ASN A 283 -1.23 -8.16 9.03
N ASN A 284 -1.24 -7.02 9.72
CA ASN A 284 -2.42 -6.28 10.17
C ASN A 284 -2.57 -4.92 9.45
N LEU A 285 -1.99 -4.75 8.25
CA LEU A 285 -2.09 -3.48 7.50
C LEU A 285 -3.53 -3.05 7.23
N ARG A 286 -4.42 -4.01 6.96
CA ARG A 286 -5.87 -3.78 6.82
C ARG A 286 -6.44 -3.04 8.04
N PHE A 287 -6.02 -3.42 9.24
CA PHE A 287 -6.52 -2.83 10.48
C PHE A 287 -6.01 -1.40 10.69
N ILE A 288 -4.78 -1.08 10.27
CA ILE A 288 -4.30 0.32 10.24
C ILE A 288 -5.20 1.15 9.34
N ARG A 289 -5.41 0.66 8.12
CA ARG A 289 -6.21 1.33 7.10
C ARG A 289 -7.64 1.58 7.59
N GLU A 290 -8.29 0.58 8.16
CA GLU A 290 -9.66 0.68 8.68
C GLU A 290 -9.76 1.60 9.90
N TYR A 291 -8.82 1.51 10.84
CA TYR A 291 -8.79 2.37 12.03
C TYR A 291 -8.66 3.85 11.66
N LYS A 292 -7.82 4.15 10.66
CA LYS A 292 -7.58 5.52 10.18
C LYS A 292 -8.58 5.98 9.12
N ASN A 293 -9.51 5.13 8.71
CA ASN A 293 -10.42 5.37 7.59
C ASN A 293 -9.67 5.75 6.29
N TYR A 294 -8.55 5.09 6.02
CA TYR A 294 -7.76 5.29 4.82
C TYR A 294 -8.25 4.37 3.69
N SER A 295 -8.11 4.84 2.45
CA SER A 295 -8.32 4.00 1.27
C SER A 295 -7.06 3.18 0.96
N LYS A 296 -7.15 2.17 0.10
CA LYS A 296 -5.96 1.38 -0.30
C LYS A 296 -5.00 2.23 -1.13
N GLU A 297 -5.54 3.11 -1.95
CA GLU A 297 -4.83 4.09 -2.76
C GLU A 297 -4.02 5.03 -1.88
N TYR A 298 -4.63 5.57 -0.82
CA TYR A 298 -3.94 6.42 0.14
C TYR A 298 -2.80 5.69 0.85
N MET A 299 -3.04 4.46 1.30
CA MET A 299 -1.99 3.63 1.92
C MET A 299 -0.83 3.35 0.95
N ALA A 300 -1.14 3.03 -0.30
CA ALA A 300 -0.14 2.78 -1.34
C ALA A 300 0.69 4.04 -1.62
N GLU A 301 0.05 5.21 -1.75
CA GLU A 301 0.73 6.50 -1.95
C GLU A 301 1.67 6.82 -0.78
N LYS A 302 1.20 6.65 0.47
CA LYS A 302 2.01 6.86 1.68
C LYS A 302 3.21 5.93 1.78
N LEU A 303 3.09 4.71 1.27
CA LEU A 303 4.17 3.73 1.28
C LEU A 303 5.03 3.77 0.00
N HIS A 304 4.73 4.67 -0.94
CA HIS A 304 5.35 4.75 -2.27
C HIS A 304 5.28 3.44 -3.06
N LEU A 305 4.12 2.81 -3.03
CA LEU A 305 3.81 1.56 -3.74
C LEU A 305 2.71 1.77 -4.79
N SER A 306 2.61 0.87 -5.76
CA SER A 306 1.38 0.77 -6.55
C SER A 306 0.23 0.22 -5.69
N GLU A 307 -1.01 0.51 -6.05
CA GLU A 307 -2.18 -0.01 -5.32
C GLU A 307 -2.21 -1.55 -5.34
N GLU A 308 -1.81 -2.16 -6.46
CA GLU A 308 -1.73 -3.61 -6.63
C GLU A 308 -0.67 -4.22 -5.69
N THR A 309 0.49 -3.57 -5.63
CA THR A 309 1.60 -3.98 -4.75
C THR A 309 1.18 -3.87 -3.29
N TYR A 310 0.56 -2.75 -2.91
CA TYR A 310 0.00 -2.59 -1.56
C TYR A 310 -1.05 -3.66 -1.25
N ASN A 311 -1.99 -3.93 -2.16
CA ASN A 311 -3.04 -4.92 -1.98
C ASN A 311 -2.47 -6.35 -1.87
N ALA A 312 -1.42 -6.68 -2.63
CA ALA A 312 -0.73 -7.97 -2.53
C ALA A 312 0.02 -8.11 -1.19
N ILE A 313 0.61 -7.02 -0.68
CA ILE A 313 1.26 -6.98 0.62
C ILE A 313 0.23 -7.07 1.76
N GLU A 314 -0.86 -6.29 1.73
CA GLU A 314 -1.95 -6.31 2.73
C GLU A 314 -2.54 -7.73 2.86
N LYS A 315 -2.74 -8.42 1.73
CA LYS A 315 -3.23 -9.82 1.73
C LYS A 315 -2.16 -10.86 2.09
N GLY A 316 -0.90 -10.44 2.25
CA GLY A 316 0.21 -11.33 2.54
C GLY A 316 0.54 -12.27 1.38
N TYR A 317 0.33 -11.86 0.13
CA TYR A 317 0.80 -12.59 -1.05
C TYR A 317 2.20 -12.18 -1.47
N GLN A 318 2.56 -10.91 -1.22
CA GLN A 318 3.87 -10.35 -1.56
C GLN A 318 4.69 -10.02 -0.31
N LYS A 319 6.01 -10.24 -0.41
CA LYS A 319 7.00 -9.90 0.62
C LYS A 319 7.20 -8.39 0.70
N MET A 320 7.29 -7.83 1.91
CA MET A 320 7.71 -6.45 2.14
C MET A 320 9.22 -6.31 2.04
N SER A 321 9.68 -5.17 1.52
CA SER A 321 11.09 -4.74 1.61
C SER A 321 11.37 -4.11 2.98
N ALA A 322 12.65 -4.01 3.37
CA ALA A 322 13.02 -3.29 4.59
C ALA A 322 12.62 -1.81 4.54
N GLN A 323 12.67 -1.20 3.35
CA GLN A 323 12.22 0.17 3.09
C GLN A 323 10.71 0.34 3.30
N THR A 324 9.90 -0.62 2.86
CA THR A 324 8.46 -0.63 3.12
C THR A 324 8.18 -0.76 4.62
N MET A 325 8.87 -1.67 5.32
CA MET A 325 8.75 -1.82 6.78
C MET A 325 9.12 -0.52 7.52
N TRP A 326 10.21 0.13 7.09
CA TRP A 326 10.66 1.41 7.61
C TRP A 326 9.63 2.52 7.42
N LYS A 327 9.05 2.61 6.23
CA LYS A 327 8.02 3.60 5.90
C LYS A 327 6.71 3.35 6.67
N ILE A 328 6.36 2.09 6.94
CA ILE A 328 5.21 1.74 7.79
C ILE A 328 5.36 2.31 9.20
N GLU A 329 6.51 2.09 9.86
CA GLU A 329 6.72 2.65 11.21
C GLU A 329 6.73 4.19 11.16
N LEU A 330 7.43 4.78 10.19
CA LEU A 330 7.57 6.23 10.07
C LEU A 330 6.24 6.96 9.82
N GLU A 331 5.44 6.49 8.86
CA GLU A 331 4.21 7.19 8.43
C GLU A 331 3.03 6.96 9.37
N PHE A 332 2.93 5.76 9.94
CA PHE A 332 1.77 5.38 10.74
C PHE A 332 2.03 5.41 12.25
N GLY A 333 3.27 5.64 12.69
CA GLY A 333 3.60 5.74 14.10
C GLY A 333 3.43 4.42 14.86
N VAL A 334 3.69 3.29 14.20
CA VAL A 334 3.48 1.95 14.73
C VAL A 334 4.79 1.21 14.94
N LEU A 335 4.78 0.17 15.78
CA LEU A 335 5.88 -0.78 15.88
C LEU A 335 5.67 -1.93 14.90
N LEU A 336 6.70 -2.33 14.16
CA LEU A 336 6.58 -3.35 13.12
C LEU A 336 6.01 -4.67 13.66
N ASP A 337 6.37 -5.05 14.89
CA ASP A 337 5.90 -6.28 15.54
C ASP A 337 4.39 -6.24 15.87
N SER A 338 3.78 -5.05 15.94
CA SER A 338 2.32 -4.90 16.03
C SER A 338 1.61 -5.01 14.68
N VAL A 339 2.36 -4.91 13.59
CA VAL A 339 1.85 -4.93 12.21
C VAL A 339 2.13 -6.25 11.51
N ILE A 340 3.25 -6.91 11.79
CA ILE A 340 3.67 -8.15 11.13
C ILE A 340 3.70 -9.28 12.14
N ASN A 341 3.10 -10.41 11.78
CA ASN A 341 3.28 -11.64 12.54
C ASN A 341 4.66 -12.23 12.21
N ILE A 342 5.69 -11.90 13.00
CA ILE A 342 7.09 -12.31 12.74
C ILE A 342 7.20 -13.83 12.56
N GLU A 343 6.47 -14.61 13.36
CA GLU A 343 6.47 -16.07 13.30
C GLU A 343 5.91 -16.61 11.98
N GLU A 344 4.69 -16.20 11.61
CA GLU A 344 4.05 -16.66 10.39
C GLU A 344 4.71 -16.10 9.13
N TYR A 345 5.19 -14.85 9.18
CA TYR A 345 5.95 -14.25 8.10
C TYR A 345 7.25 -15.01 7.85
N TYR A 346 7.99 -15.35 8.92
CA TYR A 346 9.20 -16.16 8.83
C TYR A 346 8.90 -17.54 8.23
N LYS A 347 7.87 -18.23 8.76
CA LYS A 347 7.47 -19.56 8.28
C LYS A 347 7.11 -19.55 6.81
N LYS A 348 6.39 -18.52 6.35
CA LYS A 348 5.93 -18.43 4.96
C LYS A 348 7.03 -18.07 3.97
N TYR A 349 8.01 -17.26 4.38
CA TYR A 349 8.89 -16.57 3.42
C TYR A 349 10.39 -16.72 3.66
N CYS A 350 10.80 -17.13 4.86
CA CYS A 350 12.20 -17.18 5.28
C CYS A 350 12.74 -18.61 5.44
N ILE A 351 11.84 -19.58 5.56
CA ILE A 351 12.13 -21.01 5.51
C ILE A 351 11.96 -21.43 4.06
N ASP A 352 13.08 -21.66 3.38
CA ASP A 352 13.13 -22.50 2.19
C ASP A 352 13.42 -23.94 2.63
#